data_AF-A0A4Y2KU79-F1
#
_entry.id   AF-A0A4Y2KU79-F1
#
_cell.length_a   1.000
_cell.length_b   1.000
_cell.length_c   1.000
_cell.angle_alpha   90.00
_cell.angle_beta   90.00
_cell.angle_gamma   90.00
#
_symmetry.space_group_name_H-M   'P 1'
#
loop_
_entity.id
_entity.type
_entity.pdbx_description
1 polymer ?
#
loop_
_entity_poly.entity_id
_entity_poly.type
_entity_poly.pdbx_seq_one_letter_code
_entity_poly.pdbx_strand_id
1 'polypeptide(L)'
;MAVELLEQQITAAKISTSKPFAIKDSYIGPRLKELNRERNYARKIFQTTRNPVFKSKLNKINKMISKLSEKVQSEGLVNELRNLNTDDGTIWKYVKPFKKKFKNIPNLISPAGIANTDQEKANFLADSLEKQFTLNNISDPDTEKIVTDSVTCFRINNNYPSELNAPPVPLRNYTMH
;
A
#
# COMPACT_ATOMS: atom_id res chain seq x y z
N MET A 1 14.57 16.74 48.92
CA MET A 1 13.84 17.80 48.19
C MET A 1 14.21 17.85 46.70
N ALA A 2 15.47 18.08 46.30
CA ALA A 2 15.82 18.22 44.87
C ALA A 2 15.67 16.92 44.03
N VAL A 3 16.03 15.76 44.58
CA VAL A 3 15.91 14.47 43.87
C VAL A 3 14.44 14.10 43.62
N GLU A 4 13.59 14.35 44.61
CA GLU A 4 12.16 14.07 44.54
C GLU A 4 11.45 14.95 43.49
N LEU A 5 11.90 16.20 43.35
CA LEU A 5 11.44 17.11 42.29
C LEU A 5 11.83 16.59 40.90
N LEU A 6 13.03 16.03 40.75
CA LEU A 6 13.53 15.47 39.50
C LEU A 6 12.74 14.21 39.09
N GLU A 7 12.46 13.32 40.04
CA GLU A 7 11.61 12.14 39.82
C GLU A 7 10.19 12.54 39.39
N GLN A 8 9.63 13.60 40.00
CA GLN A 8 8.33 14.15 39.61
C GLN A 8 8.34 14.74 38.19
N GLN A 9 9.41 15.45 37.80
CA GLN A 9 9.55 16.00 36.45
C GLN A 9 9.70 14.89 35.39
N ILE A 10 10.48 13.84 35.69
CA ILE A 10 10.68 12.71 34.78
C ILE A 10 9.36 11.93 34.59
N THR A 11 8.63 11.67 35.68
CA THR A 11 7.33 10.98 35.60
C THR A 11 6.28 11.81 34.88
N ALA A 12 6.21 13.13 35.12
CA ALA A 12 5.32 14.03 34.40
C ALA A 12 5.64 14.11 32.90
N ALA A 13 6.92 14.25 32.52
CA ALA A 13 7.35 14.26 31.13
C ALA A 13 7.04 12.93 30.42
N LYS A 14 7.22 11.80 31.10
CA LYS A 14 6.88 10.46 30.60
C LYS A 14 5.38 10.32 30.33
N ILE A 15 4.52 10.79 31.24
CA ILE A 15 3.06 10.73 31.06
C ILE A 15 2.63 11.63 29.89
N SER A 16 3.13 12.87 29.85
CA SER A 16 2.81 13.86 28.80
C SER A 16 3.25 13.44 27.39
N THR A 17 4.35 12.71 27.27
CA THR A 17 4.86 12.22 25.97
C THR A 17 4.32 10.84 25.60
N SER A 18 3.71 10.13 26.54
CA SER A 18 3.09 8.84 26.25
C SER A 18 1.85 9.04 25.38
N LYS A 19 1.84 8.42 24.19
CA LYS A 19 0.59 8.27 23.45
C LYS A 19 -0.32 7.37 24.30
N PRO A 20 -1.62 7.70 24.47
CA PRO A 20 -2.54 6.75 25.07
C PRO A 20 -2.49 5.49 24.22
N PHE A 21 -1.90 4.42 24.77
CA PHE A 21 -2.05 3.11 24.19
C PHE A 21 -3.53 2.80 24.36
N ALA A 22 -4.29 2.95 23.28
CA ALA A 22 -5.64 2.42 23.24
C ALA A 22 -5.49 0.94 23.56
N ILE A 23 -5.85 0.57 24.79
CA ILE A 23 -5.96 -0.83 25.16
C ILE A 23 -7.01 -1.34 24.19
N LYS A 24 -6.58 -2.08 23.18
CA LYS A 24 -7.48 -2.91 22.39
C LYS A 24 -7.93 -3.99 23.37
N ASP A 25 -8.86 -3.64 24.25
CA ASP A 25 -9.62 -4.58 25.05
C ASP A 25 -10.48 -5.36 24.06
N SER A 26 -9.81 -6.25 23.32
CA SER A 26 -10.47 -7.38 22.71
C SER A 26 -11.09 -8.09 23.90
N TYR A 27 -12.40 -7.94 24.05
CA TYR A 27 -13.16 -8.56 25.12
C TYR A 27 -12.95 -10.07 25.00
N ILE A 28 -11.94 -10.56 25.72
CA ILE A 28 -11.65 -11.97 25.84
C ILE A 28 -12.53 -12.43 26.98
N GLY A 29 -13.58 -13.19 26.63
CA GLY A 29 -14.52 -13.71 27.62
C GLY A 29 -13.79 -14.36 28.80
N PRO A 30 -14.30 -14.22 30.03
CA PRO A 30 -13.58 -14.61 31.26
C PRO A 30 -13.08 -16.06 31.22
N ARG A 31 -13.86 -16.96 30.59
CA ARG A 31 -13.49 -18.36 30.38
C ARG A 31 -12.27 -18.55 29.48
N LEU A 32 -12.11 -17.75 28.43
CA LEU A 32 -10.96 -17.85 27.53
C LEU A 32 -9.68 -17.33 28.22
N LYS A 33 -9.79 -16.33 29.11
CA LYS A 33 -8.67 -15.88 29.95
C LYS A 33 -8.20 -17.00 30.89
N GLU A 34 -9.14 -17.68 31.54
CA GLU A 34 -8.86 -18.81 32.43
C GLU A 34 -8.13 -19.96 31.68
N LEU A 35 -8.69 -20.40 30.54
CA LEU A 35 -8.07 -21.45 29.72
C LEU A 35 -6.66 -21.06 29.23
N ASN A 36 -6.44 -19.79 28.87
CA ASN A 36 -5.10 -19.32 28.48
C ASN A 36 -4.10 -19.39 29.65
N ARG A 37 -4.52 -19.06 30.87
CA ARG A 37 -3.68 -19.19 32.07
C ARG A 37 -3.31 -20.65 32.32
N GLU A 38 -4.29 -21.55 32.27
CA GLU A 38 -4.05 -22.99 32.45
C GLU A 38 -3.15 -23.58 31.36
N ARG A 39 -3.35 -23.18 30.10
CA ARG A 39 -2.48 -23.57 28.98
C ARG A 39 -1.05 -23.13 29.23
N ASN A 40 -0.86 -21.87 29.63
CA ASN A 40 0.47 -21.32 29.89
C ASN A 40 1.16 -22.04 31.05
N TYR A 41 0.40 -22.36 32.11
CA TYR A 41 0.88 -23.17 33.22
C TYR A 41 1.31 -24.56 32.76
N ALA A 42 0.45 -25.29 32.03
CA ALA A 42 0.76 -26.62 31.51
C ALA A 42 1.98 -26.60 30.56
N ARG A 43 2.11 -25.55 29.73
CA ARG A 43 3.29 -25.35 28.86
C ARG A 43 4.55 -25.17 29.69
N LYS A 44 4.53 -24.31 30.71
CA LYS A 44 5.66 -24.05 31.59
C LYS A 44 6.15 -25.34 32.24
N ILE A 45 5.25 -26.09 32.88
CA ILE A 45 5.59 -27.35 33.54
C ILE A 45 6.13 -28.37 32.53
N PHE A 46 5.50 -28.53 31.36
CA PHE A 46 6.00 -29.44 30.32
C PHE A 46 7.40 -29.04 29.83
N GLN A 47 7.68 -27.76 29.63
CA GLN A 47 9.00 -27.31 29.18
C GLN A 47 10.10 -27.57 30.21
N THR A 48 9.79 -27.37 31.50
CA THR A 48 10.72 -27.61 32.61
C THR A 48 10.93 -29.10 32.89
N THR A 49 9.85 -29.88 32.96
CA THR A 49 9.90 -31.28 33.44
C THR A 49 9.92 -32.32 32.33
N ARG A 50 9.60 -31.93 31.09
CA ARG A 50 9.33 -32.83 29.94
C ARG A 50 8.31 -33.93 30.21
N ASN A 51 7.48 -33.80 31.25
CA ASN A 51 6.48 -34.79 31.61
C ASN A 51 5.31 -34.81 30.58
N PRO A 52 5.03 -35.95 29.93
CA PRO A 52 4.02 -36.06 28.87
C PRO A 52 2.59 -35.80 29.33
N VAL A 53 2.26 -35.98 30.62
CA VAL A 53 0.93 -35.66 31.17
C VAL A 53 0.59 -34.19 30.93
N PHE A 54 1.56 -33.29 31.12
CA PHE A 54 1.36 -31.86 30.89
C PHE A 54 1.30 -31.51 29.40
N LYS A 55 1.95 -32.28 28.52
CA LYS A 55 1.77 -32.14 27.07
C LYS A 55 0.35 -32.49 26.65
N SER A 56 -0.22 -33.58 27.18
CA SER A 56 -1.61 -33.97 26.92
C SER A 56 -2.59 -32.91 27.45
N LYS A 57 -2.36 -32.40 28.67
CA LYS A 57 -3.16 -31.31 29.25
C LYS A 57 -3.10 -30.05 28.40
N LEU A 58 -1.91 -29.63 27.96
CA LEU A 58 -1.70 -28.50 27.05
C LEU A 58 -2.52 -28.67 25.76
N ASN A 59 -2.41 -29.84 25.11
CA ASN A 59 -3.12 -30.13 23.87
C ASN A 59 -4.65 -30.10 24.06
N LYS A 60 -5.14 -30.65 25.18
CA LYS A 60 -6.57 -30.62 25.54
C LYS A 60 -7.07 -29.18 25.70
N ILE A 61 -6.34 -28.35 26.44
CA ILE A 61 -6.71 -26.94 26.66
C ILE A 61 -6.65 -26.15 25.35
N ASN A 62 -5.65 -26.38 24.49
CA ASN A 62 -5.59 -25.77 23.17
C ASN A 62 -6.85 -26.08 22.34
N LYS A 63 -7.30 -27.34 22.31
CA LYS A 63 -8.53 -27.73 21.62
C LYS A 63 -9.76 -27.01 22.20
N MET A 64 -9.82 -26.84 23.52
CA MET A 64 -10.92 -26.09 24.18
C MET A 64 -10.91 -24.61 23.78
N ILE A 65 -9.73 -23.98 23.75
CA ILE A 65 -9.57 -22.59 23.31
C ILE A 65 -10.03 -22.43 21.86
N SER A 66 -9.60 -23.31 20.95
CA SER A 66 -10.02 -23.27 19.54
C SER A 66 -11.54 -23.38 19.41
N LYS A 67 -12.15 -24.40 20.04
CA LYS A 67 -13.61 -24.59 20.00
C LYS A 67 -14.39 -23.40 20.57
N LEU A 68 -13.93 -22.85 21.69
CA LEU A 68 -14.60 -21.70 22.30
C LEU A 68 -14.44 -20.45 21.44
N SER A 69 -13.28 -20.26 20.82
CA SER A 69 -13.04 -19.16 19.87
C SER A 69 -13.94 -19.28 18.64
N GLU A 70 -14.05 -20.47 18.05
CA GLU A 70 -14.93 -20.74 16.91
C GLU A 70 -16.39 -20.45 17.27
N LYS A 71 -16.83 -20.88 18.46
CA LYS A 71 -18.19 -20.61 18.96
C LYS A 71 -18.45 -19.11 19.10
N VAL A 72 -17.54 -18.36 19.72
CA VAL A 72 -17.67 -16.90 19.89
C VAL A 72 -17.70 -16.19 18.54
N GLN A 73 -16.87 -16.58 17.58
CA GLN A 73 -16.89 -16.01 16.23
C GLN A 73 -18.20 -16.31 15.50
N SER A 74 -18.69 -17.54 15.61
CA SER A 74 -19.95 -17.97 14.99
C SER A 74 -21.14 -17.21 15.58
N GLU A 75 -21.22 -17.10 16.90
CA GLU A 75 -22.26 -16.33 17.60
C GLU A 75 -22.17 -14.83 17.28
N GLY A 76 -20.96 -14.28 17.20
CA GLY A 76 -20.72 -12.91 16.76
C GLY A 76 -21.26 -12.65 15.36
N LEU A 77 -20.95 -13.54 14.41
CA LEU A 77 -21.46 -13.47 13.04
C LEU A 77 -22.99 -13.56 12.99
N VAL A 78 -23.59 -14.51 13.72
CA VAL A 78 -25.06 -14.65 13.78
C VAL A 78 -25.71 -13.38 14.34
N ASN A 79 -25.14 -12.81 15.40
CA ASN A 79 -25.64 -11.57 15.99
C ASN A 79 -25.48 -10.38 15.04
N GLU A 80 -24.34 -10.27 14.35
CA GLU A 80 -24.11 -9.23 13.34
C GLU A 80 -25.15 -9.33 12.22
N LEU A 81 -25.36 -10.53 11.67
CA LEU A 81 -26.36 -10.78 10.63
C LEU A 81 -27.80 -10.49 11.11
N ARG A 82 -28.13 -10.84 12.36
CA ARG A 82 -29.43 -10.55 12.97
C ARG A 82 -29.69 -9.05 13.15
N ASN A 83 -28.64 -8.28 13.39
CA ASN A 83 -28.72 -6.83 13.60
C ASN A 83 -28.65 -6.03 12.28
N LEU A 84 -28.54 -6.69 11.12
CA LEU A 84 -28.61 -6.02 9.84
C LEU A 84 -30.03 -5.49 9.59
N ASN A 85 -30.12 -4.23 9.15
CA ASN A 85 -31.36 -3.54 8.86
C ASN A 85 -31.36 -3.00 7.42
N THR A 86 -32.54 -2.98 6.80
CA THR A 86 -32.76 -2.43 5.46
C THR A 86 -32.75 -0.91 5.45
N ASP A 87 -33.22 -0.28 6.53
CA ASP A 87 -33.52 1.15 6.53
C ASP A 87 -32.29 2.00 6.88
N ASP A 88 -31.41 1.50 7.76
CA ASP A 88 -30.25 2.24 8.28
C ASP A 88 -28.98 2.08 7.41
N GLY A 89 -29.09 1.40 6.26
CA GLY A 89 -27.97 1.15 5.34
C GLY A 89 -26.88 0.22 5.89
N THR A 90 -27.12 -0.46 7.01
CA THR A 90 -26.17 -1.42 7.63
C THR A 90 -25.92 -2.63 6.74
N ILE A 91 -26.95 -3.14 6.05
CA ILE A 91 -26.82 -4.18 5.01
C ILE A 91 -25.82 -3.75 3.92
N TRP A 92 -25.91 -2.51 3.43
CA TRP A 92 -25.03 -2.05 2.37
C TRP A 92 -23.58 -1.96 2.84
N LYS A 93 -23.34 -1.49 4.07
CA LYS A 93 -22.00 -1.48 4.67
C LYS A 93 -21.41 -2.88 4.81
N TYR A 94 -22.23 -3.86 5.20
CA TYR A 94 -21.82 -5.26 5.33
C TYR A 94 -21.51 -5.91 3.96
N VAL A 95 -22.34 -5.67 2.94
CA VAL A 95 -22.20 -6.32 1.62
C VAL A 95 -21.12 -5.67 0.74
N LYS A 96 -20.87 -4.36 0.87
CA LYS A 96 -19.96 -3.58 0.02
C LYS A 96 -18.55 -4.18 -0.11
N PRO A 97 -17.86 -4.66 0.95
CA PRO A 97 -16.57 -5.31 0.83
C PRO A 97 -16.58 -6.56 -0.06
N PHE A 98 -17.65 -7.38 0.00
CA PHE A 98 -17.77 -8.59 -0.82
C PHE A 98 -17.92 -8.30 -2.32
N LYS A 99 -18.46 -7.13 -2.66
CA LYS A 99 -18.60 -6.68 -4.05
C LYS A 99 -17.33 -6.04 -4.60
N LYS A 100 -16.37 -5.66 -3.74
CA LYS A 100 -15.12 -5.03 -4.17
C LYS A 100 -14.24 -6.07 -4.86
N LYS A 101 -14.19 -6.03 -6.19
CA LYS A 101 -13.19 -6.77 -6.97
C LYS A 101 -11.81 -6.19 -6.65
N PHE A 102 -10.96 -6.97 -5.99
CA PHE A 102 -9.55 -6.63 -5.85
C PHE A 102 -8.92 -6.69 -7.24
N LYS A 103 -8.53 -5.53 -7.77
CA LYS A 103 -7.66 -5.48 -8.95
C LYS A 103 -6.26 -5.74 -8.43
N ASN A 104 -5.71 -6.92 -8.71
CA ASN A 104 -4.29 -7.16 -8.51
C ASN A 104 -3.56 -6.33 -9.56
N ILE A 105 -2.96 -5.21 -9.13
CA ILE A 105 -2.11 -4.40 -9.99
C ILE A 105 -0.77 -5.13 -10.03
N PRO A 106 -0.36 -5.66 -11.20
CA PRO A 106 0.92 -6.37 -11.30
C PRO A 106 2.06 -5.40 -10.97
N ASN A 107 3.13 -5.94 -10.37
CA ASN A 107 4.34 -5.18 -10.14
C ASN A 107 4.93 -4.73 -11.49
N LEU A 108 5.57 -3.56 -11.51
CA LEU A 108 6.31 -3.10 -12.67
C LEU A 108 7.60 -3.94 -12.78
N ILE A 109 7.66 -4.79 -13.81
CA ILE A 109 8.80 -5.67 -14.08
C ILE A 109 9.61 -5.06 -15.22
N SER A 110 10.85 -4.68 -14.90
CA SER A 110 11.85 -4.26 -15.86
C SER A 110 12.82 -5.42 -16.18
N PRO A 111 13.62 -5.31 -17.24
CA PRO A 111 14.76 -6.22 -17.45
C PRO A 111 15.75 -6.24 -16.27
N ALA A 112 15.83 -5.15 -15.49
CA ALA A 112 16.66 -5.04 -14.29
C ALA A 112 16.00 -5.60 -13.02
N GLY A 113 14.75 -6.10 -13.11
CA GLY A 113 13.99 -6.66 -11.99
C GLY A 113 12.73 -5.85 -11.64
N ILE A 114 12.18 -6.13 -10.46
CA ILE A 114 10.95 -5.50 -9.94
C ILE A 114 11.28 -4.10 -9.40
N ALA A 115 10.57 -3.08 -9.88
CA ALA A 115 10.69 -1.71 -9.36
C ALA A 115 10.03 -1.59 -7.97
N ASN A 116 10.85 -1.46 -6.93
CA ASN A 116 10.38 -1.39 -5.54
C ASN A 116 10.32 0.06 -5.05
N THR A 117 11.31 0.88 -5.41
CA THR A 117 11.34 2.30 -5.01
C THR A 117 10.52 3.17 -5.96
N ASP A 118 10.03 4.31 -5.48
CA ASP A 118 9.22 5.20 -6.32
C ASP A 118 10.05 5.83 -7.45
N GLN A 119 11.35 6.05 -7.21
CA GLN A 119 12.29 6.49 -8.25
C GLN A 119 12.45 5.44 -9.35
N GLU A 120 12.62 4.16 -8.98
CA GLU A 120 12.69 3.06 -9.96
C GLU A 120 11.42 2.98 -10.80
N LYS A 121 10.24 3.12 -10.19
CA LYS A 121 8.96 3.11 -10.91
C LYS A 121 8.84 4.29 -11.87
N ALA A 122 9.24 5.50 -11.45
CA ALA A 122 9.21 6.69 -12.28
C ALA A 122 10.11 6.55 -13.50
N ASN A 123 11.35 6.09 -13.30
CA ASN A 123 12.30 5.84 -14.38
C ASN A 123 11.77 4.77 -15.34
N PHE A 124 11.23 3.66 -14.82
CA PHE A 124 10.66 2.61 -15.66
C PHE A 124 9.52 3.11 -16.54
N LEU A 125 8.62 3.91 -15.98
CA LEU A 125 7.53 4.51 -16.74
C LEU A 125 8.07 5.47 -17.80
N ALA A 126 9.06 6.30 -17.47
CA ALA A 126 9.71 7.20 -18.41
C ALA A 126 10.33 6.43 -19.59
N ASP A 127 11.15 5.42 -19.32
CA ASP A 127 11.81 4.59 -20.35
C ASP A 127 10.80 3.85 -21.23
N SER A 128 9.71 3.34 -20.63
CA SER A 128 8.65 2.67 -21.36
C SER A 128 7.91 3.63 -22.29
N LEU A 129 7.60 4.84 -21.81
CA LEU A 129 6.90 5.85 -22.60
C LEU A 129 7.80 6.38 -23.73
N GLU A 130 9.08 6.65 -23.45
CA GLU A 130 10.04 7.09 -24.47
C GLU A 130 10.10 6.09 -25.64
N LYS A 131 10.19 4.79 -25.34
CA LYS A 131 10.18 3.73 -26.37
C LYS A 131 8.88 3.68 -27.16
N GLN A 132 7.74 3.86 -26.49
CA GLN A 132 6.42 3.84 -27.14
C GLN A 132 6.19 5.04 -28.04
N PHE A 133 6.75 6.20 -27.68
CA PHE A 133 6.58 7.46 -28.39
C PHE A 133 7.84 7.83 -29.19
N THR A 134 8.46 6.84 -29.85
CA THR A 134 9.51 7.13 -30.83
C THR A 134 8.90 7.60 -32.15
N LEU A 135 9.48 8.66 -32.73
CA LEU A 135 9.11 9.08 -34.08
C LEU A 135 9.49 7.97 -35.05
N ASN A 136 8.51 7.42 -35.74
CA ASN A 136 8.78 6.55 -36.88
C ASN A 136 9.57 7.37 -37.90
N ASN A 137 10.72 6.86 -38.34
CA ASN A 137 11.43 7.44 -39.46
C ASN A 137 10.65 7.14 -40.75
N ILE A 138 9.65 7.98 -41.02
CA ILE A 138 8.84 7.97 -42.24
C ILE A 138 9.46 8.83 -43.36
N SER A 139 10.75 9.17 -43.22
CA SER A 139 11.51 9.90 -44.24
C SER A 139 11.45 9.12 -45.55
N ASP A 140 10.83 9.75 -46.54
CA ASP A 140 10.74 9.26 -47.91
C ASP A 140 11.45 10.28 -48.81
N PRO A 141 12.63 9.94 -49.37
CA PRO A 141 13.45 10.89 -50.12
C PRO A 141 12.72 11.52 -51.30
N ASP A 142 11.82 10.77 -51.94
CA ASP A 142 11.04 11.24 -53.08
C ASP A 142 10.00 12.29 -52.64
N THR A 143 9.27 12.02 -51.56
CA THR A 143 8.33 12.98 -50.98
C THR A 143 9.04 14.23 -50.47
N GLU A 144 10.17 14.08 -49.78
CA GLU A 144 10.97 15.21 -49.30
C GLU A 144 11.46 16.10 -50.44
N LYS A 145 11.90 15.49 -51.55
CA LYS A 145 12.31 16.22 -52.75
C LYS A 145 11.13 16.99 -53.36
N ILE A 146 9.97 16.34 -53.54
CA ILE A 146 8.75 16.97 -54.09
C ILE A 146 8.32 18.17 -53.23
N VAL A 147 8.29 18.00 -51.90
CA VAL A 147 7.90 19.07 -50.98
C VAL A 147 8.90 20.22 -51.06
N THR A 148 10.20 19.91 -51.08
CA THR A 148 11.26 20.93 -51.17
C THR A 148 11.12 21.71 -52.48
N ASP A 149 10.98 21.04 -53.62
CA ASP A 149 10.81 21.69 -54.93
C ASP A 149 9.55 22.57 -54.96
N SER A 150 8.42 22.06 -54.43
CA SER A 150 7.16 22.80 -54.37
C SER A 150 7.26 24.07 -53.52
N VAL A 151 7.85 23.97 -52.32
CA VAL A 151 8.05 25.10 -51.41
C VAL A 151 9.01 26.13 -52.03
N THR A 152 10.05 25.68 -52.71
CA THR A 152 11.03 26.56 -53.36
C THR A 152 10.39 27.33 -54.49
N CYS A 153 9.62 26.66 -55.36
CA CYS A 153 8.85 27.29 -56.43
C CYS A 153 7.81 28.28 -55.90
N PHE A 154 7.08 27.93 -54.82
CA PHE A 154 6.11 28.83 -54.21
C PHE A 154 6.76 30.12 -53.67
N ARG A 155 7.93 30.01 -53.01
CA ARG A 155 8.68 31.16 -52.50
C ARG A 155 9.14 32.10 -53.62
N ILE A 156 9.68 31.52 -54.70
CA ILE A 156 10.12 32.27 -55.89
C ILE A 156 8.93 33.00 -56.53
N ASN A 157 7.80 32.32 -56.70
CA ASN A 157 6.62 32.89 -57.35
C ASN A 157 5.95 34.01 -56.53
N ASN A 158 6.11 34.02 -55.21
CA ASN A 158 5.54 35.04 -54.31
C ASN A 158 6.56 36.12 -53.91
N ASN A 159 7.76 36.13 -54.51
CA ASN A 159 8.84 37.10 -54.26
C ASN A 159 9.17 37.30 -52.76
N TYR A 160 9.11 36.22 -51.97
CA TYR A 160 9.53 36.25 -50.58
C TYR A 160 11.07 36.25 -50.52
N PRO A 161 11.71 37.20 -49.82
CA PRO A 161 13.17 37.22 -49.70
C PRO A 161 13.66 35.98 -48.94
N SER A 162 14.74 35.38 -49.45
CA SER A 162 15.37 34.14 -48.95
C SER A 162 15.97 34.22 -47.53
N GLU A 163 15.74 35.31 -46.78
CA GLU A 163 16.37 35.60 -45.49
C GLU A 163 15.84 34.80 -44.29
N LEU A 164 14.91 33.86 -44.49
CA LEU A 164 14.45 32.95 -43.43
C LEU A 164 15.34 31.71 -43.22
N ASN A 165 16.50 31.64 -43.88
CA ASN A 165 17.55 30.63 -43.61
C ASN A 165 18.43 30.97 -42.38
N ALA A 166 18.00 31.89 -41.51
CA ALA A 166 18.63 32.00 -40.20
C ALA A 166 18.32 30.71 -39.40
N PRO A 167 19.32 30.06 -38.77
CA PRO A 167 19.06 28.90 -37.93
C PRO A 167 18.04 29.28 -36.85
N PRO A 168 17.15 28.36 -36.45
CA PRO A 168 16.14 28.65 -35.45
C PRO A 168 16.82 29.20 -34.20
N VAL A 169 16.43 30.40 -33.80
CA VAL A 169 16.99 31.06 -32.61
C VAL A 169 16.79 30.11 -31.43
N PRO A 170 17.84 29.78 -30.64
CA PRO A 170 17.70 28.83 -29.54
C PRO A 170 16.62 29.30 -28.56
N LEU A 171 15.70 28.40 -28.21
CA LEU A 171 14.68 28.65 -27.20
C LEU A 171 15.39 29.10 -25.91
N ARG A 172 15.13 30.34 -25.47
CA ARG A 172 15.61 30.84 -24.18
C ARG A 172 15.06 29.93 -23.08
N ASN A 173 15.97 29.25 -22.40
CA ASN A 173 15.66 28.55 -21.15
C ASN A 173 15.16 29.58 -20.13
N TYR A 174 13.87 29.52 -19.80
CA TYR A 174 13.34 30.28 -18.68
C TYR A 174 13.79 29.61 -17.38
N THR A 175 14.81 30.16 -16.74
CA THR A 175 15.14 29.87 -15.35
C THR A 175 14.09 30.55 -14.48
N MET A 176 13.19 29.77 -13.89
CA MET A 176 12.28 30.25 -12.84
C MET A 176 13.10 30.46 -11.56
N HIS A 177 13.13 31.71 -11.06
CA HIS A 177 13.61 32.06 -9.73
C HIS A 177 12.50 31.85 -8.69
#